data_AF-A0AAW1IBP4-F1
#
_entry.id   AF-A0AAW1IBP4-F1
#
_cell.length_a   1.000
_cell.length_b   1.000
_cell.length_c   1.000
_cell.angle_alpha   90.00
_cell.angle_beta   90.00
_cell.angle_gamma   90.00
#
_symmetry.space_group_name_H-M   'P 1'
#
loop_
_entity.id
_entity.type
_entity.pdbx_description
1 polymer ?
#
loop_
_entity_poly.entity_id
_entity_poly.type
_entity_poly.pdbx_seq_one_letter_code
_entity_poly.pdbx_strand_id
1 'polypeptide(L)'
;MNNFHFASNTPEISSKNPIQLDTAFMGYEVVIVKSGQRLCGAGAALGNAPLVQSKAYFEVKLQQGGSWSVGLATRQTDLSLTQGGMDEFSWALCSDNAIRHNRHVLYSIDNKNGTVSNIPHESDVIGISYDHIQLKFYINGDEIDFPVTNVRGTVYPVLYVDDGAILDIILDNFNYCPPGGFEKIMLEQSLL
;
A
#
# COMPACT_ATOMS: atom_id res chain seq x y z
N MET A 1 -15.97 51.55 -13.90
CA MET A 1 -15.65 50.72 -12.71
C MET A 1 -15.33 49.33 -13.21
N ASN A 2 -14.12 48.86 -12.93
CA ASN A 2 -13.49 47.70 -13.56
C ASN A 2 -14.05 46.38 -13.00
N ASN A 3 -14.71 45.58 -13.84
CA ASN A 3 -15.01 44.18 -13.52
C ASN A 3 -13.92 43.29 -14.11
N PHE A 4 -12.93 42.95 -13.28
CA PHE A 4 -11.97 41.90 -13.58
C PHE A 4 -12.64 40.53 -13.47
N HIS A 5 -12.81 39.85 -14.60
CA HIS A 5 -13.07 38.41 -14.64
C HIS A 5 -11.73 37.67 -14.53
N PHE A 6 -11.48 37.03 -13.39
CA PHE A 6 -10.46 36.00 -13.29
C PHE A 6 -11.06 34.69 -13.80
N ALA A 7 -10.80 34.37 -15.07
CA ALA A 7 -10.91 33.00 -15.54
C ALA A 7 -9.66 32.25 -15.06
N SER A 8 -9.79 31.42 -14.03
CA SER A 8 -8.76 30.46 -13.66
C SER A 8 -8.76 29.33 -14.69
N ASN A 9 -8.10 29.56 -15.82
CA ASN A 9 -7.78 28.51 -16.78
C ASN A 9 -6.52 27.78 -16.28
N THR A 10 -6.68 27.00 -15.22
CA THR A 10 -5.67 25.99 -14.88
C THR A 10 -5.95 24.81 -15.80
N PRO A 11 -5.02 24.40 -16.68
CA PRO A 11 -5.18 23.15 -17.40
C PRO A 11 -5.20 22.03 -16.36
N GLU A 12 -6.37 21.42 -16.13
CA GLU A 12 -6.46 20.10 -15.52
C GLU A 12 -5.65 19.16 -16.40
N ILE A 13 -4.42 18.85 -15.98
CA ILE A 13 -3.69 17.72 -16.52
C ILE A 13 -4.43 16.49 -15.97
N SER A 14 -5.50 16.11 -16.66
CA SER A 14 -6.16 14.83 -16.49
C SER A 14 -5.09 13.77 -16.76
N SER A 15 -4.48 13.22 -15.70
CA SER A 15 -3.72 11.99 -15.80
C SER A 15 -4.73 10.94 -16.25
N LYS A 16 -4.65 10.52 -17.51
CA LYS A 16 -5.74 9.79 -18.18
C LYS A 16 -6.15 8.46 -17.54
N ASN A 17 -5.45 7.99 -16.51
CA ASN A 17 -5.88 6.95 -15.57
C ASN A 17 -5.00 7.11 -14.31
N PRO A 18 -5.50 7.69 -13.20
CA PRO A 18 -4.70 7.79 -11.98
C PRO A 18 -4.44 6.39 -11.39
N ILE A 19 -3.22 6.15 -10.90
CA ILE A 19 -2.96 4.98 -10.05
C ILE A 19 -3.57 5.27 -8.69
N GLN A 20 -4.41 4.36 -8.20
CA GLN A 20 -5.19 4.53 -6.97
C GLN A 20 -5.72 3.17 -6.48
N LEU A 21 -6.42 3.15 -5.35
CA LEU A 21 -7.19 1.99 -4.90
C LEU A 21 -8.35 1.70 -5.88
N ASP A 22 -8.52 0.44 -6.23
CA ASP A 22 -9.43 -0.01 -7.26
C ASP A 22 -10.81 -0.37 -6.67
N THR A 23 -11.81 0.46 -6.98
CA THR A 23 -13.19 0.21 -6.56
C THR A 23 -13.82 -1.03 -7.20
N ALA A 24 -13.22 -1.58 -8.27
CA ALA A 24 -13.65 -2.86 -8.84
C ALA A 24 -13.06 -4.07 -8.10
N PHE A 25 -12.03 -3.86 -7.27
CA PHE A 25 -11.35 -4.90 -6.48
C PHE A 25 -11.24 -4.45 -5.03
N MET A 26 -12.40 -4.36 -4.37
CA MET A 26 -12.53 -4.06 -2.95
C MET A 26 -13.55 -4.96 -2.26
N GLY A 27 -13.39 -5.16 -0.95
CA GLY A 27 -14.36 -5.83 -0.09
C GLY A 27 -15.66 -5.04 0.03
N TYR A 28 -16.77 -5.74 0.32
CA TYR A 28 -18.11 -5.15 0.34
C TYR A 28 -18.30 -4.07 1.42
N GLU A 29 -17.65 -4.22 2.57
CA GLU A 29 -17.76 -3.29 3.71
C GLU A 29 -16.62 -2.26 3.75
N VAL A 30 -15.80 -2.23 2.70
CA VAL A 30 -14.72 -1.26 2.54
C VAL A 30 -15.29 0.03 1.95
N VAL A 31 -14.71 1.16 2.33
CA VAL A 31 -15.00 2.47 1.77
C VAL A 31 -13.71 3.09 1.26
N ILE A 32 -13.71 3.50 0.00
CA ILE A 32 -12.61 4.22 -0.64
C ILE A 32 -13.00 5.70 -0.80
N VAL A 33 -12.20 6.60 -0.25
CA VAL A 33 -12.42 8.06 -0.34
C VAL A 33 -11.13 8.79 -0.73
N LYS A 34 -11.13 10.14 -0.69
CA LYS A 34 -9.97 10.98 -1.03
C LYS A 34 -9.42 10.65 -2.43
N SER A 35 -10.31 10.59 -3.42
CA SER A 35 -9.96 10.28 -4.82
C SER A 35 -9.14 8.99 -4.96
N GLY A 36 -9.62 7.91 -4.33
CA GLY A 36 -8.97 6.60 -4.44
C GLY A 36 -7.74 6.41 -3.55
N GLN A 37 -7.43 7.33 -2.64
CA GLN A 37 -6.21 7.26 -1.82
C GLN A 37 -6.45 6.78 -0.39
N ARG A 38 -7.69 6.84 0.13
CA ARG A 38 -8.00 6.48 1.52
C ARG A 38 -8.86 5.24 1.59
N LEU A 39 -8.47 4.30 2.44
CA LEU A 39 -9.21 3.08 2.77
C LEU A 39 -9.72 3.15 4.22
N CYS A 40 -10.99 2.80 4.44
CA CYS A 40 -11.57 2.55 5.76
C CYS A 40 -12.71 1.51 5.66
N GLY A 41 -13.33 1.14 6.77
CA GLY A 41 -14.38 0.10 6.82
C GLY A 41 -13.82 -1.25 7.28
N ALA A 42 -14.35 -2.34 6.72
CA ALA A 42 -13.90 -3.70 7.02
C ALA A 42 -13.64 -4.50 5.73
N GLY A 43 -12.41 -4.99 5.56
CA GLY A 43 -11.98 -5.81 4.43
C GLY A 43 -10.74 -5.25 3.75
N ALA A 44 -10.57 -5.53 2.46
CA ALA A 44 -9.39 -5.14 1.69
C ALA A 44 -9.70 -4.44 0.37
N ALA A 45 -8.73 -3.71 -0.18
CA ALA A 45 -8.75 -3.25 -1.56
C ALA A 45 -7.38 -3.37 -2.22
N LEU A 46 -7.38 -3.71 -3.51
CA LEU A 46 -6.19 -3.70 -4.36
C LEU A 46 -5.95 -2.32 -4.96
N GLY A 47 -4.72 -2.00 -5.31
CA GLY A 47 -4.41 -0.95 -6.26
C GLY A 47 -4.83 -1.34 -7.69
N ASN A 48 -5.08 -0.36 -8.54
CA ASN A 48 -5.50 -0.59 -9.93
C ASN A 48 -4.34 -0.89 -10.91
N ALA A 49 -3.09 -0.74 -10.47
CA ALA A 49 -1.90 -0.98 -11.29
C ALA A 49 -1.08 -2.19 -10.77
N PRO A 50 -0.78 -3.18 -11.63
CA PRO A 50 0.09 -4.29 -11.27
C PRO A 50 1.56 -3.84 -11.18
N LEU A 51 2.34 -4.49 -10.31
CA LEU A 51 3.77 -4.22 -10.17
C LEU A 51 4.58 -4.97 -11.25
N VAL A 52 4.52 -4.49 -12.50
CA VAL A 52 5.20 -5.15 -13.64
C VAL A 52 6.66 -4.66 -13.81
N GLN A 53 6.94 -3.42 -13.43
CA GLN A 53 8.28 -2.83 -13.49
C GLN A 53 9.29 -3.58 -12.61
N SER A 54 10.58 -3.50 -12.94
CA SER A 54 11.63 -4.24 -12.24
C SER A 54 11.78 -3.89 -10.77
N LYS A 55 11.48 -2.66 -10.37
CA LYS A 55 11.56 -2.17 -8.99
C LYS A 55 10.44 -1.17 -8.74
N ALA A 56 9.54 -1.49 -7.81
CA ALA A 56 8.40 -0.65 -7.46
C ALA A 56 8.42 -0.29 -5.97
N TYR A 57 8.04 0.95 -5.67
CA TYR A 57 7.88 1.46 -4.31
C TYR A 57 6.56 2.24 -4.17
N PHE A 58 5.92 2.07 -3.04
CA PHE A 58 4.79 2.87 -2.59
C PHE A 58 4.80 2.99 -1.07
N GLU A 59 4.03 3.95 -0.55
CA GLU A 59 3.90 4.19 0.88
C GLU A 59 2.45 4.02 1.32
N VAL A 60 2.24 3.70 2.59
CA VAL A 60 0.95 3.73 3.25
C VAL A 60 1.10 4.49 4.56
N LYS A 61 0.34 5.56 4.73
CA LYS A 61 0.29 6.31 5.98
C LYS A 61 -0.83 5.79 6.87
N LEU A 62 -0.48 5.46 8.12
CA LEU A 62 -1.42 5.07 9.16
C LEU A 62 -2.14 6.32 9.69
N GLN A 63 -3.34 6.62 9.19
CA GLN A 63 -4.08 7.81 9.62
C GLN A 63 -4.75 7.60 10.98
N GLN A 64 -5.24 6.38 11.20
CA GLN A 64 -5.82 5.91 12.44
C GLN A 64 -5.50 4.42 12.61
N GLY A 65 -5.20 4.02 13.83
CA GLY A 65 -4.92 2.64 14.21
C GLY A 65 -6.18 1.78 14.23
N GLY A 66 -6.07 0.58 14.78
CA GLY A 66 -7.08 -0.48 14.67
C GLY A 66 -6.45 -1.72 14.06
N SER A 67 -7.25 -2.54 13.39
CA SER A 67 -6.75 -3.70 12.67
C SER A 67 -6.43 -3.31 11.23
N TRP A 68 -5.20 -3.54 10.80
CA TRP A 68 -4.77 -3.22 9.45
C TRP A 68 -3.72 -4.20 8.93
N SER A 69 -3.59 -4.28 7.61
CA SER A 69 -2.47 -4.94 6.97
C SER A 69 -2.12 -4.25 5.67
N VAL A 70 -0.84 -4.25 5.29
CA VAL A 70 -0.35 -3.66 4.04
C VAL A 70 0.64 -4.59 3.38
N GLY A 71 0.64 -4.63 2.05
CA GLY A 71 1.61 -5.43 1.31
C GLY A 71 1.20 -5.67 -0.13
N LEU A 72 1.37 -6.91 -0.59
CA LEU A 72 1.10 -7.32 -1.96
C LEU A 72 0.07 -8.44 -2.00
N ALA A 73 -0.78 -8.43 -3.02
CA ALA A 73 -1.66 -9.55 -3.32
C ALA A 73 -1.92 -9.71 -4.81
N THR A 74 -2.29 -10.91 -5.22
CA THR A 74 -2.86 -11.16 -6.55
C THR A 74 -4.36 -10.87 -6.53
N ARG A 75 -4.98 -10.78 -7.72
CA ARG A 75 -6.44 -10.62 -7.86
C ARG A 75 -7.27 -11.82 -7.35
N GLN A 76 -6.62 -12.92 -6.98
CA GLN A 76 -7.30 -14.11 -6.43
C GLN A 76 -7.48 -14.03 -4.91
N THR A 77 -6.89 -13.04 -4.24
CA THR A 77 -7.03 -12.87 -2.80
C THR A 77 -8.48 -12.61 -2.40
N ASP A 78 -8.88 -13.12 -1.23
CA ASP A 78 -10.20 -12.90 -0.68
C ASP A 78 -10.27 -11.51 -0.02
N LEU A 79 -10.90 -10.56 -0.71
CA LEU A 79 -10.99 -9.16 -0.26
C LEU A 79 -12.01 -8.94 0.87
N SER A 80 -12.75 -9.99 1.28
CA SER A 80 -13.58 -9.93 2.49
C SER A 80 -12.77 -10.13 3.78
N LEU A 81 -11.53 -10.63 3.67
CA LEU A 81 -10.63 -10.76 4.81
C LEU A 81 -10.22 -9.38 5.31
N THR A 82 -10.18 -9.22 6.64
CA THR A 82 -9.77 -8.00 7.32
C THR A 82 -8.29 -8.00 7.71
N GLN A 83 -7.60 -9.13 7.53
CA GLN A 83 -6.18 -9.29 7.81
C GLN A 83 -5.48 -9.93 6.60
N GLY A 84 -4.37 -9.31 6.18
CA GLY A 84 -3.57 -9.78 5.06
C GLY A 84 -2.77 -11.05 5.38
N GLY A 85 -2.38 -11.79 4.34
CA GLY A 85 -1.60 -13.01 4.47
C GLY A 85 -2.39 -14.21 5.02
N MET A 86 -3.72 -14.13 5.05
CA MET A 86 -4.62 -15.20 5.52
C MET A 86 -5.08 -16.15 4.40
N ASP A 87 -4.60 -15.93 3.18
CA ASP A 87 -4.73 -16.81 2.02
C ASP A 87 -3.36 -16.99 1.32
N GLU A 88 -3.31 -17.85 0.31
CA GLU A 88 -2.09 -18.11 -0.48
C GLU A 88 -1.79 -17.01 -1.52
N PHE A 89 -2.63 -15.97 -1.60
CA PHE A 89 -2.58 -14.96 -2.65
C PHE A 89 -2.11 -13.60 -2.15
N SER A 90 -1.80 -13.49 -0.85
CA SER A 90 -1.38 -12.25 -0.19
C SER A 90 -0.13 -12.43 0.68
N TRP A 91 0.67 -11.36 0.75
CA TRP A 91 1.86 -11.22 1.60
C TRP A 91 1.79 -9.84 2.26
N ALA A 92 1.67 -9.79 3.59
CA ALA A 92 1.37 -8.53 4.27
C ALA A 92 2.06 -8.39 5.63
N LEU A 93 2.47 -7.16 5.94
CA LEU A 93 2.75 -6.70 7.29
C LEU A 93 1.44 -6.32 7.97
N CYS A 94 1.21 -6.84 9.17
CA CYS A 94 -0.04 -6.69 9.91
C CYS A 94 0.15 -5.82 11.17
N SER A 95 -0.97 -5.29 11.70
CA SER A 95 -0.99 -4.43 12.90
C SER A 95 -0.51 -5.11 14.18
N ASP A 96 -0.45 -6.44 14.21
CA ASP A 96 0.13 -7.24 15.29
C ASP A 96 1.65 -7.42 15.14
N ASN A 97 2.28 -6.67 14.24
CA ASN A 97 3.71 -6.69 13.95
C ASN A 97 4.20 -8.01 13.33
N ALA A 98 3.30 -8.80 12.74
CA ALA A 98 3.64 -10.00 12.01
C ALA A 98 3.64 -9.76 10.50
N ILE A 99 4.61 -10.37 9.81
CA ILE A 99 4.58 -10.53 8.36
C ILE A 99 3.99 -11.90 8.06
N ARG A 100 2.90 -11.94 7.29
CA ARG A 100 2.10 -13.15 7.06
C ARG A 100 1.97 -13.48 5.58
N HIS A 101 1.87 -14.77 5.31
CA HIS A 101 1.48 -15.34 4.02
C HIS A 101 0.89 -16.73 4.24
N ASN A 102 -0.19 -17.06 3.53
CA ASN A 102 -0.82 -18.38 3.59
C ASN A 102 -1.12 -18.86 5.02
N ARG A 103 -1.63 -17.94 5.87
CA ARG A 103 -1.95 -18.14 7.29
C ARG A 103 -0.74 -18.44 8.19
N HIS A 104 0.48 -18.38 7.65
CA HIS A 104 1.70 -18.53 8.42
C HIS A 104 2.30 -17.16 8.75
N VAL A 105 2.72 -17.00 10.00
CA VAL A 105 3.63 -15.92 10.40
C VAL A 105 5.01 -16.28 9.87
N LEU A 106 5.52 -15.49 8.92
CA LEU A 106 6.87 -15.64 8.39
C LEU A 106 7.88 -15.00 9.36
N TYR A 107 7.54 -13.82 9.86
CA TYR A 107 8.36 -13.03 10.78
C TYR A 107 7.49 -12.31 11.80
N SER A 108 8.01 -12.10 13.01
CA SER A 108 7.43 -11.24 14.03
C SER A 108 8.43 -10.17 14.38
N ILE A 109 8.02 -8.91 14.29
CA ILE A 109 8.83 -7.76 14.66
C ILE A 109 8.75 -7.61 16.18
N ASP A 110 9.74 -8.17 16.88
CA ASP A 110 9.86 -8.07 18.33
C ASP A 110 10.76 -6.88 18.73
N ASN A 111 10.44 -6.24 19.85
CA ASN A 111 11.27 -5.20 20.49
C ASN A 111 12.64 -5.67 21.02
N LYS A 112 13.09 -6.89 20.68
CA LYS A 112 14.21 -7.57 21.35
C LYS A 112 15.58 -6.95 21.10
N ASN A 113 15.70 -6.03 20.13
CA ASN A 113 16.99 -5.40 19.78
C ASN A 113 17.14 -3.97 20.33
N GLY A 114 16.24 -3.47 21.19
CA GLY A 114 16.42 -2.18 21.85
C GLY A 114 16.28 -0.94 20.96
N THR A 115 16.04 -1.10 19.66
CA THR A 115 15.56 -0.05 18.76
C THR A 115 14.06 0.06 18.91
N VAL A 116 13.61 1.04 19.69
CA VAL A 116 12.20 1.36 19.99
C VAL A 116 11.39 1.79 18.74
N SER A 117 11.99 1.76 17.54
CA SER A 117 11.51 2.46 16.34
C SER A 117 10.87 1.60 15.24
N ASN A 118 10.73 0.27 15.42
CA ASN A 118 10.33 -0.61 14.31
C ASN A 118 8.89 -1.15 14.40
N ILE A 119 8.12 -0.73 15.41
CA ILE A 119 6.70 -1.06 15.54
C ILE A 119 5.89 0.11 14.95
N PRO A 120 4.99 -0.12 13.97
CA PRO A 120 4.24 0.97 13.35
C PRO A 120 3.14 1.49 14.28
N HIS A 121 3.07 2.81 14.40
CA HIS A 121 2.08 3.55 15.18
C HIS A 121 1.24 4.47 14.30
N GLU A 122 0.18 5.04 14.88
CA GLU A 122 -0.57 6.11 14.21
C GLU A 122 0.37 7.25 13.76
N SER A 123 0.06 7.82 12.60
CA SER A 123 0.85 8.83 11.88
C SER A 123 2.14 8.32 11.22
N ASP A 124 2.60 7.10 11.48
CA ASP A 124 3.75 6.53 10.79
C ASP A 124 3.45 6.24 9.32
N VAL A 125 4.51 6.18 8.53
CA VAL A 125 4.47 5.81 7.12
C VAL A 125 5.18 4.48 6.94
N ILE A 126 4.46 3.52 6.38
CA ILE A 126 4.98 2.22 6.01
C ILE A 126 5.35 2.28 4.53
N GLY A 127 6.64 2.17 4.22
CA GLY A 127 7.15 2.01 2.85
C GLY A 127 7.15 0.54 2.45
N ILE A 128 6.83 0.27 1.19
CA ILE A 128 6.81 -1.09 0.62
C ILE A 128 7.61 -1.08 -0.67
N SER A 129 8.61 -1.95 -0.76
CA SER A 129 9.42 -2.12 -1.98
C SER A 129 9.34 -3.55 -2.49
N TYR A 130 9.32 -3.70 -3.82
CA TYR A 130 9.29 -5.01 -4.48
C TYR A 130 10.07 -5.01 -5.80
N ASP A 131 10.92 -6.01 -5.98
CA ASP A 131 11.80 -6.15 -7.15
C ASP A 131 11.68 -7.50 -7.90
N HIS A 132 10.56 -8.21 -7.72
CA HIS A 132 10.33 -9.59 -8.19
C HIS A 132 11.14 -10.68 -7.48
N ILE A 133 12.11 -10.31 -6.64
CA ILE A 133 12.89 -11.26 -5.83
C ILE A 133 12.50 -11.13 -4.35
N GLN A 134 12.44 -9.90 -3.85
CA GLN A 134 12.17 -9.56 -2.45
C GLN A 134 11.07 -8.52 -2.32
N LEU A 135 10.15 -8.77 -1.39
CA LEU A 135 9.24 -7.79 -0.81
C LEU A 135 9.83 -7.33 0.52
N LYS A 136 9.99 -6.02 0.68
CA LYS A 136 10.53 -5.40 1.90
C LYS A 136 9.60 -4.33 2.44
N PHE A 137 9.68 -4.12 3.75
CA PHE A 137 8.91 -3.13 4.49
C PHE A 137 9.85 -2.13 5.18
N TYR A 138 9.40 -0.89 5.27
CA TYR A 138 10.14 0.22 5.86
C TYR A 138 9.20 0.98 6.80
N ILE A 139 9.66 1.40 7.97
CA ILE A 139 8.90 2.28 8.87
C ILE A 139 9.60 3.62 8.91
N ASN A 140 8.91 4.67 8.50
CA ASN A 140 9.46 6.03 8.47
C ASN A 140 10.81 6.13 7.73
N GLY A 141 10.94 5.37 6.64
CA GLY A 141 12.14 5.31 5.80
C GLY A 141 13.20 4.29 6.24
N ASP A 142 13.12 3.75 7.46
CA ASP A 142 14.06 2.75 7.97
C ASP A 142 13.61 1.33 7.62
N GLU A 143 14.50 0.53 7.01
CA GLU A 143 14.20 -0.84 6.59
C GLU A 143 13.97 -1.76 7.81
N ILE A 144 12.91 -2.57 7.73
CA ILE A 144 12.73 -3.73 8.61
C ILE A 144 13.49 -4.91 8.00
N ASP A 145 14.45 -5.48 8.75
CA ASP A 145 15.32 -6.59 8.31
C ASP A 145 14.60 -7.96 8.25
N PHE A 146 13.50 -8.03 7.50
CA PHE A 146 12.68 -9.23 7.27
C PHE A 146 12.18 -9.31 5.81
N PRO A 147 13.08 -9.46 4.82
CA PRO A 147 12.69 -9.56 3.42
C PRO A 147 11.88 -10.84 3.14
N VAL A 148 10.73 -10.69 2.51
CA VAL A 148 9.88 -11.80 2.05
C VAL A 148 10.30 -12.19 0.64
N THR A 149 10.54 -13.48 0.41
CA THR A 149 10.85 -14.05 -0.91
C THR A 149 9.72 -14.96 -1.39
N ASN A 150 9.80 -15.46 -2.63
CA ASN A 150 8.79 -16.35 -3.22
C ASN A 150 7.39 -15.73 -3.34
N VAL A 151 7.30 -14.41 -3.51
CA VAL A 151 6.07 -13.75 -3.98
C VAL A 151 5.80 -14.22 -5.42
N ARG A 152 4.58 -14.70 -5.68
CA ARG A 152 4.23 -15.34 -6.97
C ARG A 152 3.01 -14.69 -7.61
N GLY A 153 2.98 -14.73 -8.95
CA GLY A 153 1.89 -14.22 -9.76
C GLY A 153 1.99 -12.71 -10.01
N THR A 154 1.02 -12.18 -10.76
CA THR A 154 0.89 -10.73 -10.96
C THR A 154 0.31 -10.11 -9.70
N VAL A 155 1.12 -9.31 -9.01
CA VAL A 155 0.77 -8.70 -7.74
C VAL A 155 0.48 -7.21 -7.86
N TYR A 156 -0.33 -6.74 -6.92
CA TYR A 156 -0.83 -5.38 -6.77
C TYR A 156 -0.57 -4.93 -5.33
N PRO A 157 -0.43 -3.62 -5.07
CA PRO A 157 -0.56 -3.09 -3.72
C PRO A 157 -1.90 -3.55 -3.12
N VAL A 158 -1.90 -3.92 -1.85
CA VAL A 158 -3.12 -4.26 -1.11
C VAL A 158 -3.09 -3.65 0.28
N LEU A 159 -4.23 -3.12 0.69
CA LEU A 159 -4.48 -2.58 2.02
C LEU A 159 -5.67 -3.31 2.63
N TYR A 160 -5.59 -3.63 3.91
CA TYR A 160 -6.64 -4.24 4.73
C TYR A 160 -6.94 -3.33 5.90
N VAL A 161 -8.21 -3.17 6.24
CA VAL A 161 -8.70 -2.34 7.36
C VAL A 161 -9.83 -3.04 8.09
N ASP A 162 -9.88 -2.87 9.40
CA ASP A 162 -10.98 -3.23 10.29
C ASP A 162 -10.77 -2.52 11.65
N ASP A 163 -11.73 -2.64 12.56
CA ASP A 163 -11.68 -2.06 13.92
C ASP A 163 -11.34 -0.55 13.91
N GLY A 164 -11.92 0.18 12.95
CA GLY A 164 -11.77 1.63 12.83
C GLY A 164 -10.47 2.11 12.16
N ALA A 165 -9.64 1.20 11.62
CA ALA A 165 -8.42 1.58 10.91
C ALA A 165 -8.69 2.46 9.68
N ILE A 166 -7.82 3.45 9.49
CA ILE A 166 -7.83 4.33 8.32
C ILE A 166 -6.42 4.41 7.74
N LEU A 167 -6.30 4.07 6.47
CA LEU A 167 -5.04 4.05 5.75
C LEU A 167 -5.10 5.00 4.54
N ASP A 168 -4.03 5.75 4.32
CA ASP A 168 -3.82 6.50 3.08
C ASP A 168 -2.70 5.86 2.26
N ILE A 169 -2.99 5.38 1.05
CA ILE A 169 -1.95 4.97 0.10
C ILE A 169 -1.33 6.22 -0.55
N ILE A 170 -0.01 6.20 -0.68
CA ILE A 170 0.81 7.26 -1.28
C ILE A 170 1.57 6.61 -2.43
N LEU A 171 1.27 7.07 -3.65
CA LEU A 171 1.73 6.47 -4.90
C LEU A 171 2.71 7.37 -5.66
N ASP A 172 2.85 8.61 -5.22
CA ASP A 172 3.85 9.57 -5.66
C ASP A 172 4.16 10.55 -4.50
N ASN A 173 5.10 11.46 -4.72
CA ASN A 173 5.47 12.50 -3.74
C ASN A 173 5.72 11.93 -2.33
N PHE A 174 6.51 10.86 -2.28
CA PHE A 174 6.79 10.08 -1.07
C PHE A 174 7.32 10.93 0.08
N ASN A 175 6.95 10.55 1.30
CA ASN A 175 7.41 11.21 2.53
C ASN A 175 8.87 10.87 2.81
N TYR A 176 9.28 9.65 2.44
CA TYR A 176 10.64 9.16 2.60
C TYR A 176 11.25 8.84 1.24
N CYS A 177 12.58 8.98 1.13
CA CYS A 177 13.28 8.70 -0.10
C CYS A 177 13.16 7.20 -0.42
N PRO A 178 12.70 6.81 -1.63
CA PRO A 178 12.69 5.40 -2.02
C PRO A 178 14.09 4.78 -1.95
N PRO A 179 14.18 3.47 -1.65
CA PRO A 179 15.46 2.77 -1.70
C PRO A 179 16.13 2.85 -3.08
N GLY A 180 17.45 2.67 -3.13
CA GLY A 180 18.24 2.85 -4.35
C GLY A 180 17.71 2.10 -5.59
N GLY A 181 17.29 2.87 -6.60
CA GLY A 181 16.78 2.35 -7.87
C GLY A 181 15.33 1.88 -7.83
N PHE A 182 14.61 2.07 -6.73
CA PHE A 182 13.16 1.89 -6.67
C PHE A 182 12.44 3.18 -7.03
N GLU A 183 11.36 3.05 -7.79
CA GLU A 183 10.58 4.18 -8.28
C GLU A 183 9.09 3.95 -7.99
N LYS A 184 8.30 5.01 -8.12
CA LYS A 184 6.84 4.91 -8.03
C LYS A 184 6.28 3.89 -9.02
N ILE A 185 5.10 3.35 -8.71
CA ILE A 185 4.38 2.46 -9.61
C ILE A 185 4.07 3.21 -10.91
N MET A 186 4.29 2.55 -12.04
CA MET A 186 4.03 3.07 -13.38
C MET A 186 2.99 2.20 -14.08
N LEU A 187 2.06 2.83 -14.78
CA LEU A 187 1.19 2.12 -15.72
C LEU A 187 2.02 1.68 -16.92
N GLU A 188 1.79 0.45 -17.40
CA GLU A 188 2.29 0.06 -18.71
C GLU A 188 1.74 1.03 -19.75
N GLN A 189 2.63 1.81 -20.37
CA GLN A 189 2.30 2.47 -21.61
C GLN A 189 2.27 1.37 -22.67
N SER A 190 1.07 0.96 -23.08
CA SER A 190 0.95 0.22 -24.34
C SER A 190 1.57 1.08 -25.43
N LEU A 191 2.70 0.62 -25.97
CA LEU A 191 3.29 1.13 -27.21
C LEU A 191 2.36 0.70 -28.35
N LEU A 192 1.23 1.40 -28.49
CA LEU A 192 0.41 1.35 -29.70
C LEU A 192 0.86 2.44 -30.66
#